data_AF-A0A2W6BMC5-F1
#
_entry.id   AF-A0A2W6BMC5-F1
#
_cell.length_a   1.000
_cell.length_b   1.000
_cell.length_c   1.000
_cell.angle_alpha   90.00
_cell.angle_beta   90.00
_cell.angle_gamma   90.00
#
_symmetry.space_group_name_H-M   'P 1'
#
loop_
_entity.id
_entity.type
_entity.pdbx_description
1 polymer ?
#
loop_
_entity_poly.entity_id
_entity_poly.type
_entity_poly.pdbx_seq_one_letter_code
_entity_poly.pdbx_strand_id
1 'polypeptide(L)'
;MSTFDLLAGLPLEVEGYALEGLRAEVSSGFERLTTVVRLHGGGCEGIGEDVVYEADDQVALQQAGAVHESSLRGSYTLADFCALIDSLNLFPVAPKREVSRLYRRWTFHSAALDLALRQARAPLHERLGREPQPVAFVVSLRLGEPPVLDPIERRLARYPTLRFKLDPTSSWTVELIGALVATGAIDSLDFKSLYRGTVVDQPPDP
;
A
#
# COMPACT_ATOMS: atom_id res chain seq x y z
N MET A 1 -4.05 23.83 -11.19
CA MET A 1 -3.63 22.58 -11.85
C MET A 1 -3.13 21.64 -10.76
N SER A 2 -3.80 20.51 -10.59
CA SER A 2 -3.42 19.47 -9.61
C SER A 2 -2.13 18.76 -10.05
N THR A 3 -1.47 18.03 -9.15
CA THR A 3 -0.33 17.17 -9.52
C THR A 3 -0.73 16.13 -10.58
N PHE A 4 -1.97 15.64 -10.54
CA PHE A 4 -2.47 14.65 -11.49
C PHE A 4 -2.65 15.21 -12.90
N ASP A 5 -2.97 16.50 -13.04
CA ASP A 5 -3.17 17.14 -14.35
C ASP A 5 -1.91 17.08 -15.23
N LEU A 6 -0.71 17.00 -14.62
CA LEU A 6 0.57 16.82 -15.32
C LEU A 6 0.74 15.43 -15.94
N LEU A 7 -0.01 14.44 -15.45
CA LEU A 7 0.04 13.03 -15.84
C LEU A 7 -1.20 12.61 -16.65
N ALA A 8 -2.31 13.32 -16.47
CA ALA A 8 -3.63 12.98 -17.02
C ALA A 8 -3.61 12.68 -18.52
N GLY A 9 -2.81 13.43 -19.29
CA GLY A 9 -2.71 13.29 -20.75
C GLY A 9 -1.71 12.23 -21.24
N LEU A 10 -1.09 11.44 -20.37
CA LEU A 10 -0.18 10.38 -20.80
C LEU A 10 -0.95 9.35 -21.66
N PRO A 11 -0.47 9.03 -22.88
CA PRO A 11 -1.08 7.98 -23.68
C PRO A 11 -0.88 6.62 -23.02
N LEU A 12 -1.90 5.78 -23.09
CA LEU A 12 -1.92 4.47 -22.48
C LEU A 12 -2.57 3.47 -23.44
N GLU A 13 -1.78 2.48 -23.87
CA GLU A 13 -2.29 1.33 -24.62
C GLU A 13 -2.43 0.13 -23.68
N VAL A 14 -3.62 -0.46 -23.60
CA VAL A 14 -3.88 -1.65 -22.77
C VAL A 14 -4.35 -2.78 -23.68
N GLU A 15 -3.60 -3.89 -23.67
CA GLU A 15 -3.95 -5.12 -24.36
C GLU A 15 -4.66 -6.11 -23.43
N GLY A 16 -4.43 -6.01 -22.12
CA GLY A 16 -5.06 -6.88 -21.13
C GLY A 16 -4.41 -6.75 -19.75
N TYR A 17 -4.78 -7.66 -18.85
CA TYR A 17 -4.13 -7.78 -17.55
C TYR A 17 -4.12 -9.19 -17.00
N ALA A 18 -3.14 -9.46 -16.14
CA ALA A 18 -3.04 -10.68 -15.36
C ALA A 18 -3.11 -10.37 -13.86
N LEU A 19 -3.50 -11.38 -13.09
CA LEU A 19 -3.55 -11.36 -11.64
C LEU A 19 -2.55 -12.35 -11.08
N GLU A 20 -1.79 -11.94 -10.06
CA GLU A 20 -0.85 -12.80 -9.35
C GLU A 20 -1.10 -12.70 -7.84
N GLY A 21 -1.50 -13.80 -7.23
CA GLY A 21 -1.72 -13.88 -5.79
C GLY A 21 -0.41 -14.05 -5.03
N LEU A 22 -0.20 -13.21 -4.01
CA LEU A 22 0.92 -13.29 -3.08
C LEU A 22 0.42 -13.63 -1.67
N ARG A 23 1.28 -14.27 -0.88
CA ARG A 23 1.04 -14.59 0.52
C ARG A 23 2.29 -14.40 1.36
N ALA A 24 2.15 -13.89 2.57
CA ALA A 24 3.25 -13.78 3.53
C ALA A 24 2.75 -13.86 4.98
N GLU A 25 3.45 -14.61 5.82
CA GLU A 25 3.29 -14.52 7.27
C GLU A 25 3.92 -13.21 7.76
N VAL A 26 3.12 -12.31 8.32
CA VAL A 26 3.61 -11.00 8.78
C VAL A 26 3.88 -10.99 10.28
N SER A 27 4.80 -10.12 10.71
CA SER A 27 5.24 -10.02 12.11
C SER A 27 4.12 -9.75 13.14
N SER A 28 2.96 -9.32 12.67
CA SER A 28 1.72 -9.14 13.46
C SER A 28 0.92 -10.43 13.68
N GLY A 29 1.43 -11.59 13.24
CA GLY A 29 0.87 -12.91 13.56
C GLY A 29 -0.33 -13.34 12.73
N PHE A 30 -0.42 -12.89 11.47
CA PHE A 30 -1.45 -13.35 10.52
C PHE A 30 -0.88 -13.54 9.11
N GLU A 31 -1.53 -14.36 8.30
CA GLU A 31 -1.20 -14.51 6.88
C GLU A 31 -1.79 -13.34 6.08
N ARG A 32 -0.93 -12.57 5.42
CA ARG A 32 -1.30 -11.47 4.53
C ARG A 32 -1.39 -11.99 3.10
N LEU A 33 -2.57 -11.91 2.51
CA LEU A 33 -2.77 -12.15 1.06
C LEU A 33 -2.84 -10.83 0.30
N THR A 34 -2.14 -10.69 -0.83
CA THR A 34 -2.30 -9.55 -1.74
C THR A 34 -2.42 -10.04 -3.18
N THR A 35 -2.90 -9.18 -4.07
CA THR A 35 -2.99 -9.49 -5.51
C THR A 35 -2.23 -8.43 -6.29
N VAL A 36 -1.24 -8.84 -7.06
CA VAL A 36 -0.61 -7.97 -8.05
C VAL A 36 -1.45 -7.98 -9.32
N VAL A 37 -1.83 -6.79 -9.79
CA VAL A 37 -2.45 -6.55 -11.09
C VAL A 37 -1.36 -6.10 -12.06
N ARG A 38 -1.19 -6.87 -13.13
CA ARG A 38 -0.22 -6.60 -14.21
C ARG A 38 -0.98 -6.19 -15.45
N LEU A 39 -1.04 -4.89 -15.75
CA LEU A 39 -1.55 -4.41 -17.04
C LEU A 39 -0.45 -4.54 -18.08
N HIS A 40 -0.77 -5.03 -19.27
CA HIS A 40 0.19 -5.10 -20.38
C HIS A 40 -0.35 -4.41 -21.62
N GLY A 41 0.55 -3.85 -22.42
CA GLY A 41 0.24 -3.23 -23.71
C GLY A 41 1.45 -2.51 -24.30
N GLY A 42 1.55 -2.48 -25.63
CA GLY A 42 2.66 -1.80 -26.32
C GLY A 42 4.03 -2.39 -25.97
N GLY A 43 4.08 -3.70 -25.68
CA GLY A 43 5.30 -4.41 -25.26
C GLY A 43 5.81 -4.04 -23.86
N CYS A 44 5.03 -3.30 -23.06
CA CYS A 44 5.35 -2.92 -21.69
C CYS A 44 4.36 -3.56 -20.70
N GLU A 45 4.76 -3.61 -19.43
CA GLU A 45 3.90 -4.02 -18.31
C GLU A 45 3.92 -2.93 -17.23
N GLY A 46 2.76 -2.59 -16.69
CA GLY A 46 2.61 -1.75 -15.51
C GLY A 46 1.99 -2.52 -14.34
N ILE A 47 2.48 -2.24 -13.13
CA ILE A 47 2.21 -3.05 -11.95
C ILE A 47 1.53 -2.22 -10.87
N GLY A 48 0.46 -2.77 -10.29
CA GLY A 48 -0.18 -2.28 -9.07
C GLY A 48 -0.44 -3.42 -8.11
N GLU A 49 -0.42 -3.16 -6.81
CA GLU A 49 -0.71 -4.17 -5.78
C GLU A 49 -2.00 -3.85 -5.03
N ASP A 50 -2.86 -4.86 -4.90
CA ASP A 50 -4.09 -4.79 -4.12
C ASP A 50 -3.83 -5.03 -2.63
N VAL A 51 -3.97 -3.95 -1.88
CA VAL A 51 -3.78 -3.90 -0.44
C VAL A 51 -5.08 -4.05 0.36
N VAL A 52 -6.17 -4.53 -0.23
CA VAL A 52 -7.36 -4.97 0.54
C VAL A 52 -6.94 -5.96 1.62
N TYR A 53 -7.37 -5.73 2.87
CA TYR A 53 -6.92 -6.46 4.05
C TYR A 53 -7.56 -7.83 4.18
N GLU A 54 -8.80 -7.96 3.75
CA GLU A 54 -9.59 -9.16 3.94
C GLU A 54 -9.17 -10.26 2.96
N ALA A 55 -8.67 -11.38 3.48
CA ALA A 55 -8.20 -12.51 2.69
C ALA A 55 -9.27 -13.05 1.72
N ASP A 56 -10.53 -13.14 2.16
CA ASP A 56 -11.64 -13.63 1.32
C ASP A 56 -11.86 -12.74 0.08
N ASP A 57 -11.67 -11.42 0.19
CA ASP A 57 -11.81 -10.49 -0.93
C ASP A 57 -10.67 -10.63 -1.96
N GLN A 58 -9.48 -11.06 -1.50
CA GLN A 58 -8.34 -11.41 -2.35
C GLN A 58 -8.56 -12.75 -3.05
N VAL A 59 -9.00 -13.76 -2.31
CA VAL A 59 -9.34 -15.09 -2.86
C VAL A 59 -10.45 -14.97 -3.90
N ALA A 60 -11.50 -14.20 -3.63
CA ALA A 60 -12.60 -13.99 -4.56
C ALA A 60 -12.14 -13.32 -5.86
N LEU A 61 -11.25 -12.32 -5.78
CA LEU A 61 -10.65 -11.70 -6.98
C LEU A 61 -9.84 -12.71 -7.79
N GLN A 62 -8.94 -13.46 -7.14
CA GLN A 62 -8.10 -14.46 -7.81
C GLN A 62 -8.93 -15.56 -8.48
N GLN A 63 -10.00 -16.02 -7.83
CA GLN A 63 -10.91 -17.02 -8.40
C GLN A 63 -11.72 -16.49 -9.58
N ALA A 64 -12.15 -15.23 -9.53
CA ALA A 64 -12.86 -14.60 -10.63
C ALA A 64 -11.97 -14.39 -11.86
N GLY A 65 -10.68 -14.10 -11.65
CA GLY A 65 -9.73 -13.85 -12.72
C GLY A 65 -9.95 -12.49 -13.40
N ALA A 66 -9.44 -12.36 -14.63
CA ALA A 66 -9.45 -11.10 -15.39
C ALA A 66 -10.82 -10.78 -16.04
N VAL A 67 -11.89 -10.73 -15.24
CA VAL A 67 -13.28 -10.58 -15.75
C VAL A 67 -13.55 -9.30 -16.55
N HIS A 68 -12.71 -8.28 -16.36
CA HIS A 68 -12.79 -7.00 -17.09
C HIS A 68 -11.86 -6.91 -18.31
N GLU A 69 -11.17 -7.98 -18.71
CA GLU A 69 -10.14 -7.93 -19.77
C GLU A 69 -10.65 -7.26 -21.06
N SER A 70 -11.82 -7.69 -21.55
CA SER A 70 -12.42 -7.12 -22.76
C SER A 70 -12.80 -5.65 -22.62
N SER A 71 -13.20 -5.21 -21.41
CA SER A 71 -13.61 -3.84 -21.14
C SER A 71 -12.42 -2.88 -21.00
N LEU A 72 -11.26 -3.39 -20.56
CA LEU A 72 -10.06 -2.60 -20.32
C LEU A 72 -9.13 -2.53 -21.54
N ARG A 73 -9.35 -3.35 -22.56
CA ARG A 73 -8.53 -3.36 -23.78
C ARG A 73 -8.84 -2.13 -24.64
N GLY A 74 -7.81 -1.37 -25.00
CA GLY A 74 -7.91 -0.23 -25.91
C GLY A 74 -6.85 0.84 -25.68
N SER A 75 -7.01 1.95 -26.39
CA SER A 75 -6.17 3.14 -26.29
C SER A 75 -6.88 4.23 -25.47
N TYR A 76 -6.16 4.82 -24.51
CA TYR A 76 -6.70 5.81 -23.58
C TYR A 76 -5.69 6.94 -23.35
N THR A 77 -6.16 8.03 -22.73
CA THR A 77 -5.30 8.81 -21.83
C THR A 77 -5.32 8.18 -20.43
N LEU A 78 -4.32 8.45 -19.61
CA LEU A 78 -4.31 7.99 -18.21
C LEU A 78 -5.58 8.44 -17.46
N ALA A 79 -6.04 9.66 -17.68
CA ALA A 79 -7.26 10.17 -17.06
C ALA A 79 -8.51 9.40 -17.49
N ASP A 80 -8.65 9.10 -18.79
CA ASP A 80 -9.80 8.35 -19.30
C ASP A 80 -9.83 6.92 -18.75
N PHE A 81 -8.66 6.27 -18.67
CA PHE A 81 -8.56 4.94 -18.08
C PHE A 81 -8.89 4.95 -16.58
N CYS A 82 -8.39 5.94 -15.83
CA CYS A 82 -8.76 6.11 -14.42
C CYS A 82 -10.27 6.30 -14.24
N ALA A 83 -10.91 7.11 -15.09
CA ALA A 83 -12.36 7.30 -15.07
C ALA A 83 -13.13 6.03 -15.43
N LEU A 84 -12.64 5.22 -16.38
CA LEU A 84 -13.19 3.90 -16.68
C LEU A 84 -13.13 2.99 -15.46
N ILE A 85 -11.96 2.86 -14.82
CA ILE A 85 -11.78 2.07 -13.59
C ILE A 85 -12.75 2.52 -12.49
N ASP A 86 -12.97 3.82 -12.36
CA ASP A 86 -13.88 4.40 -11.36
C ASP A 86 -15.36 4.05 -11.59
N SER A 87 -15.74 3.75 -12.84
CA SER A 87 -17.10 3.36 -13.22
C SER A 87 -17.38 1.86 -13.06
N LEU A 88 -16.34 1.03 -12.96
CA LEU A 88 -16.47 -0.43 -12.93
C LEU A 88 -16.70 -0.96 -11.51
N ASN A 89 -17.48 -2.03 -11.40
CA ASN A 89 -17.47 -2.86 -10.20
C ASN A 89 -16.27 -3.83 -10.25
N LEU A 90 -15.19 -3.49 -9.55
CA LEU A 90 -13.94 -4.27 -9.50
C LEU A 90 -13.99 -5.45 -8.51
N PHE A 91 -15.16 -5.72 -7.92
CA PHE A 91 -15.35 -6.76 -6.92
C PHE A 91 -16.37 -7.80 -7.40
N PRO A 92 -15.98 -9.09 -7.51
CA PRO A 92 -16.89 -10.15 -7.94
C PRO A 92 -18.01 -10.42 -6.92
N VAL A 93 -17.75 -10.15 -5.65
CA VAL A 93 -18.72 -10.16 -4.54
C VAL A 93 -18.59 -8.87 -3.75
N ALA A 94 -19.64 -8.41 -3.08
CA ALA A 94 -19.57 -7.18 -2.29
C ALA A 94 -18.40 -7.26 -1.27
N PRO A 95 -17.52 -6.25 -1.20
CA PRO A 95 -16.38 -6.28 -0.30
C PRO A 95 -16.85 -6.26 1.15
N LYS A 96 -16.07 -6.86 2.04
CA LYS A 96 -16.36 -6.87 3.48
C LYS A 96 -16.33 -5.46 4.10
N ARG A 97 -15.59 -4.54 3.49
CA ARG A 97 -15.46 -3.15 3.94
C ARG A 97 -15.56 -2.21 2.76
N GLU A 98 -16.28 -1.10 2.93
CA GLU A 98 -16.50 -0.15 1.84
C GLU A 98 -15.19 0.50 1.37
N VAL A 99 -14.24 0.74 2.28
CA VAL A 99 -12.91 1.30 1.94
C VAL A 99 -12.11 0.41 0.98
N SER A 100 -12.37 -0.91 0.96
CA SER A 100 -11.69 -1.87 0.08
C SER A 100 -11.88 -1.52 -1.40
N ARG A 101 -12.98 -0.83 -1.76
CA ARG A 101 -13.21 -0.31 -3.11
C ARG A 101 -12.15 0.69 -3.54
N LEU A 102 -11.73 1.56 -2.63
CA LEU A 102 -10.69 2.56 -2.90
C LEU A 102 -9.34 1.90 -3.12
N TYR A 103 -8.98 0.91 -2.31
CA TYR A 103 -7.73 0.17 -2.47
C TYR A 103 -7.65 -0.52 -3.82
N ARG A 104 -8.71 -1.25 -4.21
CA ARG A 104 -8.77 -1.93 -5.51
C ARG A 104 -8.70 -0.93 -6.68
N ARG A 105 -9.39 0.21 -6.59
CA ARG A 105 -9.28 1.27 -7.61
C ARG A 105 -7.84 1.78 -7.75
N TRP A 106 -7.20 2.09 -6.63
CA TRP A 106 -5.80 2.56 -6.63
C TRP A 106 -4.81 1.52 -7.15
N THR A 107 -5.09 0.23 -6.99
CA THR A 107 -4.31 -0.84 -7.63
C THR A 107 -4.33 -0.73 -9.15
N PHE A 108 -5.51 -0.59 -9.76
CA PHE A 108 -5.60 -0.43 -11.22
C PHE A 108 -5.06 0.92 -11.68
N HIS A 109 -5.28 2.00 -10.93
CA HIS A 109 -4.71 3.32 -11.25
C HIS A 109 -3.19 3.33 -11.19
N SER A 110 -2.58 2.67 -10.21
CA SER A 110 -1.11 2.57 -10.09
C SER A 110 -0.52 1.71 -11.20
N ALA A 111 -1.15 0.58 -11.54
CA ALA A 111 -0.75 -0.23 -12.69
C ALA A 111 -0.82 0.56 -14.00
N ALA A 112 -1.87 1.36 -14.19
CA ALA A 112 -2.06 2.19 -15.38
C ALA A 112 -1.01 3.31 -15.46
N LEU A 113 -0.72 3.97 -14.34
CA LEU A 113 0.32 4.98 -14.27
C LEU A 113 1.71 4.39 -14.59
N ASP A 114 2.06 3.23 -14.00
CA ASP A 114 3.33 2.55 -14.28
C ASP A 114 3.43 2.16 -15.76
N LEU A 115 2.34 1.60 -16.34
CA LEU A 115 2.31 1.23 -17.76
C LEU A 115 2.49 2.46 -18.67
N ALA A 116 1.75 3.54 -18.42
CA ALA A 116 1.81 4.77 -19.20
C ALA A 116 3.21 5.40 -19.15
N LEU A 117 3.85 5.44 -17.97
CA LEU A 117 5.21 5.95 -17.79
C LEU A 117 6.23 5.11 -18.54
N ARG A 118 6.10 3.78 -18.53
CA ARG A 118 6.98 2.84 -19.25
C ARG A 118 6.83 2.95 -20.76
N GLN A 119 5.59 3.01 -21.27
CA GLN A 119 5.32 3.24 -22.70
C GLN A 119 5.90 4.58 -23.15
N ALA A 120 5.78 5.61 -22.32
CA ALA A 120 6.35 6.93 -22.56
C ALA A 120 7.86 7.04 -22.30
N ARG A 121 8.49 5.97 -21.79
CA ARG A 121 9.92 5.90 -21.40
C ARG A 121 10.37 7.07 -20.53
N ALA A 122 9.50 7.51 -19.62
CA ALA A 122 9.74 8.67 -18.77
C ALA A 122 9.48 8.32 -17.31
N PRO A 123 10.41 8.60 -16.39
CA PRO A 123 10.18 8.37 -14.98
C PRO A 123 9.17 9.39 -14.41
N LEU A 124 8.48 9.01 -13.33
CA LEU A 124 7.45 9.84 -12.71
C LEU A 124 7.96 11.23 -12.31
N HIS A 125 9.17 11.30 -11.73
CA HIS A 125 9.72 12.56 -11.23
C HIS A 125 9.93 13.59 -12.35
N GLU A 126 10.35 13.15 -13.54
CA GLU A 126 10.53 14.01 -14.71
C GLU A 126 9.17 14.55 -15.18
N ARG A 127 8.15 13.68 -15.29
CA ARG A 127 6.78 14.09 -15.65
C ARG A 127 6.17 15.06 -14.65
N LEU A 128 6.55 14.96 -13.39
CA LEU A 128 6.11 15.88 -12.34
C LEU A 128 6.97 17.15 -12.24
N GLY A 129 8.07 17.26 -13.00
CA GLY A 129 9.01 18.38 -12.89
C GLY A 129 9.68 18.48 -11.52
N ARG A 130 9.96 17.32 -10.88
CA ARG A 130 10.53 17.24 -9.53
C ARG A 130 11.88 16.56 -9.55
N GLU A 131 12.83 17.14 -8.84
CA GLU A 131 14.11 16.49 -8.56
C GLU A 131 13.93 15.48 -7.42
N PRO A 132 14.27 14.19 -7.60
CA PRO A 132 14.26 13.22 -6.51
C PRO A 132 15.20 13.65 -5.38
N GLN A 133 14.69 13.68 -4.16
CA GLN A 133 15.47 13.97 -2.95
C GLN A 133 15.55 12.72 -2.07
N PRO A 134 16.61 12.56 -1.25
CA PRO A 134 16.69 11.49 -0.28
C PRO A 134 15.48 11.49 0.66
N VAL A 135 14.95 10.30 0.95
CA VAL A 135 13.83 10.11 1.89
C VAL A 135 14.36 9.43 3.14
N ALA A 136 14.00 9.95 4.31
CA ALA A 136 14.28 9.30 5.59
C ALA A 136 13.18 8.28 5.91
N PHE A 137 13.58 7.05 6.22
CA PHE A 137 12.67 5.97 6.62
C PHE A 137 12.77 5.71 8.12
N VAL A 138 11.64 5.34 8.71
CA VAL A 138 11.55 4.84 10.08
C VAL A 138 11.20 3.36 10.07
N VAL A 139 11.67 2.62 11.06
CA VAL A 139 11.26 1.24 11.29
C VAL A 139 9.96 1.26 12.11
N SER A 140 8.88 0.81 11.49
CA SER A 140 7.57 0.68 12.14
C SER A 140 7.44 -0.69 12.80
N LEU A 141 7.15 -0.73 14.11
CA LEU A 141 6.86 -1.99 14.81
C LEU A 141 6.00 -1.76 16.07
N ARG A 142 5.31 -2.82 16.50
CA ARG A 142 4.70 -2.93 17.82
C ARG A 142 5.65 -3.68 18.76
N LEU A 143 5.77 -3.24 20.00
CA LEU A 143 6.63 -3.85 21.00
C LEU A 143 5.95 -5.04 21.69
N GLY A 144 5.51 -6.08 20.99
CA GLY A 144 4.97 -7.31 21.62
C GLY A 144 3.89 -7.10 22.71
N GLU A 145 3.60 -8.17 23.47
CA GLU A 145 2.88 -8.11 24.75
C GLU A 145 3.42 -9.23 25.68
N PRO A 146 3.98 -8.91 26.87
CA PRO A 146 4.20 -7.56 27.42
C PRO A 146 5.25 -6.77 26.64
N PRO A 147 5.22 -5.42 26.70
CA PRO A 147 6.12 -4.61 25.91
C PRO A 147 7.51 -4.48 26.52
N VAL A 148 8.53 -4.74 25.71
CA VAL A 148 9.94 -4.76 26.11
C VAL A 148 10.82 -3.97 25.15
N LEU A 149 11.92 -3.42 25.67
CA LEU A 149 12.84 -2.55 24.93
C LEU A 149 13.74 -3.32 23.95
N ASP A 150 13.99 -4.60 24.23
CA ASP A 150 14.84 -5.53 23.48
C ASP A 150 14.80 -5.40 21.94
N PRO A 151 13.63 -5.33 21.27
CA PRO A 151 13.56 -5.21 19.82
C PRO A 151 14.20 -3.93 19.27
N ILE A 152 14.23 -2.85 20.06
CA ILE A 152 14.82 -1.56 19.72
C ILE A 152 16.34 -1.63 19.91
N GLU A 153 16.80 -2.07 21.08
CA GLU A 153 18.24 -2.19 21.38
C GLU A 153 18.96 -3.09 20.39
N ARG A 154 18.40 -4.26 20.07
CA ARG A 154 19.00 -5.18 19.09
C ARG A 154 19.14 -4.57 17.70
N ARG A 155 18.23 -3.68 17.31
CA ARG A 155 18.27 -3.00 16.01
C ARG A 155 19.26 -1.85 16.02
N LEU A 156 19.26 -1.03 17.07
CA LEU A 156 20.23 0.06 17.24
C LEU A 156 21.67 -0.45 17.37
N ALA A 157 21.89 -1.59 18.02
CA ALA A 157 23.21 -2.22 18.11
C ALA A 157 23.79 -2.59 16.74
N ARG A 158 22.94 -2.89 15.74
CA ARG A 158 23.35 -3.19 14.36
C ARG A 158 23.36 -1.95 13.47
N TYR A 159 22.43 -1.04 13.71
CA TYR A 159 22.20 0.14 12.90
C TYR A 159 21.91 1.34 13.81
N PRO A 160 22.96 2.03 14.30
CA PRO A 160 22.82 3.07 15.32
C PRO A 160 22.04 4.31 14.88
N THR A 161 21.84 4.48 13.57
CA THR A 161 21.12 5.62 12.98
C THR A 161 19.64 5.35 12.72
N LEU A 162 19.14 4.15 13.06
CA LEU A 162 17.72 3.83 12.87
C LEU A 162 16.84 4.75 13.70
N ARG A 163 15.74 5.12 13.07
CA ARG A 163 14.62 5.82 13.68
C ARG A 163 13.41 4.91 13.72
N PHE A 164 12.57 5.08 14.73
CA PHE A 164 11.44 4.19 14.98
C PHE A 164 10.12 4.94 15.01
N LYS A 165 9.10 4.25 14.49
CA LYS A 165 7.70 4.56 14.72
C LYS A 165 7.09 3.40 15.50
N LEU A 166 6.44 3.69 16.62
CA LEU A 166 5.89 2.65 17.50
C LEU A 166 4.36 2.75 17.63
N ASP A 167 3.76 1.60 17.92
CA ASP A 167 2.33 1.45 18.19
C ASP A 167 2.14 1.20 19.69
N PRO A 168 1.96 2.25 20.52
CA PRO A 168 1.74 2.07 21.95
C PRO A 168 0.45 1.29 22.23
N THR A 169 0.46 0.53 23.31
CA THR A 169 -0.68 -0.20 23.86
C THR A 169 -0.87 0.23 25.31
N SER A 170 -2.06 -0.01 25.87
CA SER A 170 -2.40 0.37 27.25
C SER A 170 -1.58 -0.33 28.35
N SER A 171 -0.67 -1.24 27.97
CA SER A 171 0.22 -1.98 28.88
C SER A 171 1.58 -1.31 29.03
N TRP A 172 1.86 -0.23 28.31
CA TRP A 172 3.12 0.49 28.39
C TRP A 172 3.28 1.16 29.75
N THR A 173 4.43 0.93 30.39
CA THR A 173 4.72 1.54 31.69
C THR A 173 5.54 2.82 31.53
N VAL A 174 5.52 3.68 32.56
CA VAL A 174 6.33 4.90 32.61
C VAL A 174 7.83 4.57 32.49
N GLU A 175 8.26 3.44 33.05
CA GLU A 175 9.64 2.96 32.96
C GLU A 175 10.03 2.61 31.52
N LEU A 176 9.17 1.88 30.80
CA LEU A 176 9.39 1.57 29.38
C LEU A 176 9.45 2.85 28.54
N ILE A 177 8.51 3.78 28.76
CA ILE A 177 8.49 5.07 28.06
C ILE A 177 9.79 5.83 28.31
N GLY A 178 10.24 5.90 29.57
CA GLY A 178 11.52 6.53 29.95
C GLY A 178 12.71 5.89 29.24
N ALA A 179 12.75 4.56 29.17
CA ALA A 179 13.82 3.85 28.47
C ALA A 179 13.80 4.08 26.95
N LEU A 180 12.62 4.14 26.33
CA LEU A 180 12.46 4.48 24.91
C LEU A 180 12.93 5.91 24.62
N VAL A 181 12.58 6.88 25.47
CA VAL A 181 13.06 8.27 25.35
C VAL A 181 14.58 8.33 25.45
N ALA A 182 15.18 7.57 26.37
CA ALA A 182 16.63 7.54 26.56
C ALA A 182 17.40 7.04 25.32
N THR A 183 16.76 6.28 24.42
CA THR A 183 17.39 5.87 23.16
C THR A 183 17.62 7.04 22.19
N GLY A 184 16.82 8.11 22.31
CA GLY A 184 16.83 9.24 21.36
C GLY A 184 16.45 8.87 19.92
N ALA A 185 15.88 7.67 19.70
CA ALA A 185 15.66 7.08 18.38
C ALA A 185 14.18 7.00 17.94
N ILE A 186 13.24 7.48 18.77
CA ILE A 186 11.81 7.41 18.48
C ILE A 186 11.37 8.71 17.80
N ASP A 187 10.84 8.60 16.57
CA ASP A 187 10.41 9.75 15.76
C ASP A 187 8.90 9.98 15.83
N SER A 188 8.10 8.90 15.97
CA SER A 188 6.64 9.02 16.04
C SER A 188 5.97 7.86 16.77
N LEU A 189 4.75 8.11 17.25
CA LEU A 189 3.86 7.13 17.84
C LEU A 189 2.54 7.14 17.07
N ASP A 190 1.96 5.96 16.85
CA ASP A 190 0.65 5.79 16.23
C ASP A 190 -0.27 5.05 17.18
N PHE A 191 -1.15 5.81 17.82
CA PHE A 191 -2.05 5.33 18.86
C PHE A 191 -3.11 4.33 18.38
N LYS A 192 -3.31 4.19 17.06
CA LYS A 192 -4.33 3.31 16.47
C LYS A 192 -5.77 3.52 16.96
N SER A 193 -6.06 4.59 17.71
CA SER A 193 -7.34 4.81 18.41
C SER A 193 -8.56 5.08 17.50
N LEU A 194 -8.34 5.24 16.20
CA LEU A 194 -9.39 5.45 15.19
C LEU A 194 -9.70 4.18 14.37
N TYR A 195 -8.91 3.13 14.52
CA TYR A 195 -9.25 1.85 13.91
C TYR A 195 -10.43 1.25 14.67
N ARG A 196 -11.38 0.66 13.95
CA ARG A 196 -12.51 -0.07 14.55
C ARG A 196 -12.72 -1.39 13.83
N GLY A 197 -12.81 -2.48 14.58
CA GLY A 197 -13.06 -3.82 14.03
C GLY A 197 -11.91 -4.32 13.16
N THR A 198 -10.67 -3.99 13.54
CA THR A 198 -9.46 -4.46 12.86
C THR A 198 -8.55 -5.18 13.84
N VAL A 199 -7.62 -6.00 13.33
CA VAL A 199 -6.62 -6.71 14.15
C VAL A 199 -5.65 -5.77 14.89
N VAL A 200 -5.63 -4.48 14.56
CA VAL A 200 -4.77 -3.46 15.18
C VAL A 200 -5.53 -2.46 16.05
N ASP A 201 -6.83 -2.65 16.24
CA ASP A 201 -7.71 -1.80 17.06
C ASP A 201 -7.20 -1.71 18.51
N GLN A 202 -7.24 -0.50 19.08
CA GLN A 202 -6.80 -0.20 20.45
C GLN A 202 -7.70 0.89 21.05
N PRO A 203 -8.07 0.79 22.33
CA PRO A 203 -8.80 1.85 23.01
C PRO A 203 -7.97 3.15 23.04
N PRO A 204 -8.62 4.32 23.13
CA PRO A 204 -7.96 5.62 23.08
C PRO A 204 -7.13 6.00 24.33
N ASP A 205 -6.73 5.02 25.16
CA ASP A 205 -6.02 5.24 26.42
C ASP A 205 -4.77 4.34 26.48
N PRO A 206 -3.57 4.88 26.19
CA PRO A 206 -2.29 4.17 26.26
C PRO A 206 -1.73 4.08 27.69
#